data_AF-A0A661DXR0-F1
#
_entry.id   AF-A0A661DXR0-F1
#
_cell.length_a   1.000
_cell.length_b   1.000
_cell.length_c   1.000
_cell.angle_alpha   90.00
_cell.angle_beta   90.00
_cell.angle_gamma   90.00
#
_symmetry.space_group_name_H-M   'P 1'
#
loop_
_entity.id
_entity.type
_entity.pdbx_description
1 polymer ?
#
loop_
_entity_poly.entity_id
_entity_poly.type
_entity_poly.pdbx_seq_one_letter_code
_entity_poly.pdbx_strand_id
1 'polypeptide(L)'
;FASRNPGICRILTGEALTGEQERLRQRVAQLFNRLEVQLKQVLREKAVAEKNDQVDPTIHANLLLNIIDGRLQQFVRSDFKRSPLENWDQQWQIIYSQLLN
;
A
#
# COMPACT_ATOMS: atom_id res chain seq x y z
N PHE A 1 -1.72 3.51 -11.32
CA PHE A 1 -3.12 3.06 -11.23
C PHE A 1 -4.03 4.13 -10.62
N ALA A 2 -3.80 4.54 -9.36
CA ALA A 2 -4.69 5.41 -8.59
C ALA A 2 -5.08 6.73 -9.30
N SER A 3 -4.11 7.50 -9.81
CA SER A 3 -4.38 8.78 -10.51
C SER A 3 -5.24 8.63 -11.76
N ARG A 4 -5.29 7.43 -12.36
CA ARG A 4 -6.09 7.13 -13.56
C ARG A 4 -7.46 6.54 -13.22
N ASN A 5 -7.69 6.15 -11.97
CA ASN A 5 -8.93 5.49 -11.54
C ASN A 5 -9.48 6.08 -10.21
N PRO A 6 -9.82 7.38 -10.14
CA PRO A 6 -10.26 8.04 -8.90
C PRO A 6 -11.48 7.38 -8.25
N GLY A 7 -12.46 6.94 -9.06
CA GLY A 7 -13.65 6.24 -8.57
C GLY A 7 -13.32 4.91 -7.89
N ILE A 8 -12.38 4.14 -8.45
CA ILE A 8 -11.92 2.89 -7.84
C ILE A 8 -11.18 3.20 -6.52
N CYS A 9 -10.43 4.29 -6.45
CA CYS A 9 -9.79 4.70 -5.19
C CYS A 9 -10.80 4.95 -4.07
N ARG A 10 -11.97 5.55 -4.35
CA ARG A 10 -13.03 5.71 -3.33
C ARG A 10 -13.59 4.39 -2.82
N ILE A 11 -13.62 3.36 -3.67
CA ILE A 11 -14.01 2.00 -3.26
C ILE A 11 -12.91 1.39 -2.38
N LEU A 12 -11.65 1.51 -2.80
CA LEU A 12 -10.49 0.98 -2.06
C LEU A 12 -10.34 1.62 -0.67
N THR A 13 -10.66 2.91 -0.52
CA THR A 13 -10.56 3.64 0.75
C THR A 13 -11.82 3.56 1.60
N GLY A 14 -12.91 3.02 1.05
CA GLY A 14 -14.18 2.84 1.74
C GLY A 14 -15.10 4.07 1.77
N GLU A 15 -14.73 5.17 1.12
CA GLU A 15 -15.56 6.40 1.04
C GLU A 15 -16.88 6.16 0.28
N ALA A 16 -16.86 5.28 -0.74
CA ALA A 16 -18.04 4.95 -1.54
C ALA A 16 -18.95 3.87 -0.91
N LEU A 17 -18.70 3.44 0.33
CA LEU A 17 -19.36 2.26 0.93
C LEU A 17 -20.59 2.57 1.80
N THR A 18 -21.05 3.83 1.83
CA THR A 18 -22.29 4.22 2.51
C THR A 18 -23.50 3.62 1.76
N GLY A 19 -23.99 2.48 2.26
CA GLY A 19 -25.16 1.78 1.71
C GLY A 19 -24.84 0.55 0.84
N GLU A 20 -23.58 0.30 0.49
CA GLU A 20 -23.15 -0.90 -0.25
C GLU A 20 -22.63 -2.04 0.66
N GLN A 21 -22.77 -3.25 0.14
CA GLN A 21 -22.73 -4.53 0.87
C GLN A 21 -21.37 -4.85 1.49
N GLU A 22 -21.43 -5.45 2.69
CA GLU A 22 -20.31 -6.06 3.42
C GLU A 22 -19.35 -6.89 2.55
N ARG A 23 -19.88 -7.51 1.49
CA ARG A 23 -19.11 -8.27 0.49
C ARG A 23 -18.06 -7.42 -0.22
N LEU A 24 -18.32 -6.14 -0.50
CA LEU A 24 -17.35 -5.27 -1.15
C LEU A 24 -16.20 -4.92 -0.21
N ARG A 25 -16.48 -4.62 1.06
CA ARG A 25 -15.45 -4.48 2.11
C ARG A 25 -14.56 -5.72 2.19
N GLN A 26 -15.17 -6.90 2.21
CA GLN A 26 -14.42 -8.16 2.23
C GLN A 26 -13.53 -8.33 0.99
N ARG A 27 -14.00 -7.95 -0.21
CA ARG A 27 -13.18 -8.01 -1.44
C ARG A 27 -12.01 -7.05 -1.41
N VAL A 28 -12.20 -5.83 -0.90
CA VAL A 28 -11.12 -4.85 -0.72
C VAL A 28 -10.11 -5.38 0.30
N ALA A 29 -10.56 -5.89 1.44
CA ALA A 29 -9.68 -6.50 2.44
C ALA A 29 -8.88 -7.68 1.84
N GLN A 30 -9.52 -8.56 1.07
CA GLN A 30 -8.83 -9.67 0.38
C GLN A 30 -7.79 -9.18 -0.62
N LEU A 31 -8.04 -8.08 -1.33
CA LEU A 31 -7.06 -7.48 -2.25
C LEU A 31 -5.82 -7.00 -1.49
N PHE A 32 -5.99 -6.23 -0.41
CA PHE A 32 -4.87 -5.75 0.38
C PHE A 32 -4.11 -6.90 1.08
N ASN A 33 -4.81 -7.92 1.57
CA ASN A 33 -4.17 -9.12 2.12
C ASN A 33 -3.30 -9.84 1.08
N ARG A 34 -3.78 -9.97 -0.17
CA ARG A 34 -2.98 -10.56 -1.25
C ARG A 34 -1.77 -9.71 -1.60
N LEU A 35 -1.93 -8.38 -1.63
CA LEU A 35 -0.82 -7.46 -1.86
C LEU A 35 0.23 -7.58 -0.76
N GLU A 36 -0.18 -7.66 0.50
CA GLU A 36 0.72 -7.86 1.63
C GLU A 36 1.49 -9.18 1.53
N VAL A 37 0.81 -10.28 1.17
CA VAL A 37 1.45 -11.59 0.95
C VAL A 37 2.52 -11.50 -0.14
N GLN A 38 2.24 -10.81 -1.25
CA GLN A 38 3.23 -10.62 -2.32
C GLN A 38 4.43 -9.78 -1.86
N LEU A 39 4.20 -8.71 -1.10
CA LEU A 39 5.28 -7.92 -0.51
C LEU A 39 6.15 -8.76 0.43
N LYS A 40 5.52 -9.55 1.31
CA LYS A 40 6.24 -10.47 2.22
C LYS A 40 7.11 -11.46 1.46
N GLN A 41 6.60 -12.01 0.36
CA GLN A 41 7.35 -12.94 -0.47
C GLN A 41 8.60 -12.28 -1.06
N VAL A 42 8.47 -11.13 -1.71
CA VAL A 42 9.60 -10.40 -2.32
C VAL A 42 10.66 -10.05 -1.26
N LEU A 43 10.23 -9.59 -0.09
CA LEU A 43 11.14 -9.24 1.00
C LEU A 43 11.84 -10.45 1.59
N ARG A 44 11.16 -11.60 1.70
CA ARG A 44 11.76 -12.86 2.14
C ARG A 44 12.81 -13.35 1.15
N GLU A 45 12.52 -13.28 -0.14
CA GLU A 45 13.47 -13.68 -1.20
C GLU A 45 14.74 -12.83 -1.13
N LYS A 46 14.62 -11.50 -0.95
CA LYS A 46 15.75 -10.60 -0.71
C LYS A 46 16.55 -10.99 0.55
N ALA A 47 15.87 -11.19 1.69
CA ALA A 47 16.54 -11.54 2.95
C ALA A 47 17.37 -12.83 2.83
N VAL A 48 16.84 -13.85 2.16
CA VAL A 48 17.55 -15.10 1.87
C VAL A 48 18.75 -14.88 0.96
N ALA A 49 18.61 -14.07 -0.10
CA ALA A 49 19.68 -13.77 -1.04
C ALA A 49 20.84 -13.00 -0.38
N GLU A 50 20.53 -12.06 0.51
CA GLU A 50 21.49 -11.20 1.20
C GLU A 50 22.03 -11.81 2.51
N LYS A 51 21.49 -12.96 2.95
CA LYS A 51 21.76 -13.57 4.26
C LYS A 51 21.55 -12.58 5.42
N ASN A 52 20.51 -11.76 5.29
CA ASN A 52 20.20 -10.71 6.25
C ASN A 52 18.99 -11.12 7.11
N ASP A 53 19.26 -11.61 8.31
CA ASP A 53 18.24 -12.05 9.27
C ASP A 53 17.83 -10.93 10.25
N GLN A 54 18.36 -9.71 10.13
CA GLN A 54 18.08 -8.62 11.08
C GLN A 54 16.70 -7.99 10.88
N VAL A 55 16.05 -8.26 9.77
CA VAL A 55 14.82 -7.60 9.34
C VAL A 55 13.71 -8.63 9.15
N ASP A 56 12.58 -8.46 9.84
CA ASP A 56 11.40 -9.30 9.63
C ASP A 56 10.64 -8.85 8.37
N PRO A 57 10.58 -9.68 7.30
CA PRO A 57 9.83 -9.38 6.08
C PRO A 57 8.35 -9.06 6.32
N THR A 58 7.77 -9.63 7.39
CA THR A 58 6.37 -9.45 7.77
C THR A 58 6.10 -8.02 8.20
N ILE A 59 6.97 -7.47 9.07
CA ILE A 59 6.85 -6.11 9.59
C ILE A 59 7.03 -5.11 8.44
N HIS A 60 8.02 -5.33 7.59
CA HIS A 60 8.35 -4.43 6.48
C HIS A 60 7.25 -4.43 5.41
N ALA A 61 6.69 -5.59 5.07
CA ALA A 61 5.55 -5.67 4.14
C ALA A 61 4.33 -4.91 4.66
N ASN A 62 4.00 -5.07 5.95
CA ASN A 62 2.88 -4.36 6.56
C ASN A 62 3.09 -2.85 6.52
N LEU A 63 4.31 -2.38 6.82
CA LEU A 63 4.62 -0.96 6.78
C LEU A 63 4.53 -0.37 5.37
N LEU A 64 5.05 -1.08 4.36
CA LEU A 64 4.89 -0.70 2.95
C LEU A 64 3.42 -0.64 2.54
N LEU A 65 2.61 -1.60 2.99
CA LEU A 65 1.16 -1.62 2.73
C LEU A 65 0.47 -0.39 3.34
N ASN A 66 0.79 -0.05 4.60
CA ASN A 66 0.24 1.13 5.28
C ASN A 66 0.62 2.43 4.58
N ILE A 67 1.82 2.52 4.00
CA ILE A 67 2.22 3.67 3.19
C ILE A 67 1.36 3.76 1.93
N ILE A 68 1.17 2.65 1.20
CA ILE A 68 0.32 2.62 0.00
C ILE A 68 -1.11 3.05 0.34
N ASP A 69 -1.69 2.49 1.40
CA ASP A 69 -3.05 2.82 1.82
C ASP A 69 -3.18 4.30 2.25
N GLY A 70 -2.24 4.80 3.04
CA GLY A 70 -2.19 6.20 3.46
C GLY A 70 -2.14 7.19 2.28
N ARG A 71 -1.43 6.83 1.20
CA ARG A 71 -1.39 7.63 -0.04
C ARG A 71 -2.72 7.60 -0.79
N LEU A 72 -3.39 6.45 -0.86
CA LEU A 72 -4.73 6.36 -1.46
C LEU A 72 -5.75 7.18 -0.66
N GLN A 73 -5.70 7.08 0.66
CA GLN A 73 -6.55 7.86 1.57
C GLN A 73 -6.31 9.37 1.42
N GLN A 74 -5.06 9.80 1.27
CA GLN A 74 -4.74 11.20 1.05
C GLN A 74 -5.23 11.71 -0.32
N PHE A 75 -5.06 10.91 -1.37
CA PHE A 75 -5.58 11.23 -2.70
C PHE A 75 -7.10 11.42 -2.66
N VAL A 76 -7.83 10.50 -2.04
CA VAL A 76 -9.29 10.56 -1.90
C VAL A 76 -9.73 11.74 -1.04
N ARG A 77 -9.17 11.92 0.17
CA ARG A 77 -9.52 13.05 1.07
C ARG A 77 -9.27 14.43 0.46
N SER A 78 -8.38 14.52 -0.53
CA SER A 78 -8.10 15.77 -1.24
C SER A 78 -9.07 16.05 -2.40
N ASP A 79 -10.13 15.26 -2.56
CA ASP A 79 -10.96 15.23 -3.77
C ASP A 79 -10.11 15.10 -5.04
N PHE A 80 -9.11 14.22 -4.97
CA PHE A 80 -8.17 13.93 -6.06
C PHE A 80 -7.26 15.08 -6.50
N LYS A 81 -7.24 16.20 -5.76
CA LYS A 81 -6.37 17.35 -6.05
C LYS A 81 -4.90 17.05 -5.75
N ARG A 82 -4.62 16.23 -4.74
CA ARG A 82 -3.28 15.84 -4.34
C ARG A 82 -2.89 14.50 -4.96
N SER A 83 -1.96 14.51 -5.90
CA SER A 83 -1.53 13.29 -6.59
C SER A 83 -1.07 12.21 -5.60
N PRO A 84 -1.46 10.94 -5.79
CA PRO A 84 -0.94 9.84 -4.98
C PRO A 84 0.55 9.59 -5.21
N LEU A 85 1.18 10.22 -6.22
CA LEU A 85 2.61 10.15 -6.50
C LEU A 85 3.36 11.44 -6.14
N GLU A 86 2.69 12.39 -5.49
CA GLU A 86 3.35 13.61 -5.05
C GLU A 86 4.56 13.29 -4.15
N ASN A 87 5.71 13.87 -4.48
CA ASN A 87 7.00 13.67 -3.82
C ASN A 87 7.45 12.20 -3.70
N TRP A 88 6.94 11.31 -4.57
CA TRP A 88 7.20 9.87 -4.45
C TRP A 88 8.69 9.53 -4.48
N ASP A 89 9.46 10.11 -5.41
CA ASP A 89 10.88 9.76 -5.55
C ASP A 89 11.67 10.04 -4.27
N GLN A 90 11.44 11.20 -3.64
CA GLN A 90 12.10 11.58 -2.38
C GLN A 90 11.66 10.68 -1.21
N GLN A 91 10.36 10.40 -1.11
CA GLN A 91 9.85 9.53 -0.06
C GLN A 91 10.30 8.08 -0.24
N TRP A 92 10.39 7.61 -1.48
CA TRP A 92 10.91 6.28 -1.80
C TRP A 92 12.37 6.14 -1.38
N GLN A 93 13.21 7.17 -1.59
CA GLN A 93 14.60 7.14 -1.09
C GLN A 93 14.66 6.98 0.44
N ILE A 94 13.81 7.70 1.18
CA ILE A 94 13.72 7.56 2.64
C ILE A 94 13.28 6.14 3.02
N ILE A 95 12.17 5.66 2.44
CA ILE A 95 11.65 4.31 2.67
C ILE A 95 12.72 3.27 2.39
N TYR A 96 13.39 3.35 1.23
CA TYR A 96 14.41 2.41 0.84
C TYR A 96 15.58 2.43 1.84
N SER A 97 16.13 3.60 2.15
CA SER A 97 17.27 3.73 3.06
C SER A 97 17.01 3.21 4.48
N GLN A 98 15.77 3.31 4.97
CA GLN A 98 15.41 2.97 6.35
C GLN A 98 14.82 1.56 6.48
N LEU A 99 14.20 1.03 5.42
CA LEU A 99 13.44 -0.22 5.48
C LEU A 99 13.96 -1.30 4.54
N LEU A 100 14.65 -0.95 3.44
CA LEU A 100 14.98 -1.93 2.39
C LEU A 100 16.47 -2.00 2.07
N ASN A 101 17.29 -1.16 2.71
CA ASN A 101 18.73 -1.15 2.58
C ASN A 101 19.38 -2.18 3.51
#